data_AF-A0A382RTE8-F1
#
_entry.id   AF-A0A382RTE8-F1
#
_cell.length_a   1.000
_cell.length_b   1.000
_cell.length_c   1.000
_cell.angle_alpha   90.00
_cell.angle_beta   90.00
_cell.angle_gamma   90.00
#
_symmetry.space_group_name_H-M   'P 1'
#
loop_
_entity.id
_entity.type
_entity.pdbx_description
1 polymer ?
#
loop_
_entity_poly.entity_id
_entity_poly.type
_entity_poly.pdbx_seq_one_letter_code
_entity_poly.pdbx_strand_id
1 'polypeptide(L)'
;FSACGGGGGGESANVSVSQAWPAPTVSLSSSSASVTLNTSVTITWSTTNATSCTATGTWSGSKSASGSEDVSISVAGDNSFSLSCTGSGGSHSASTTVESYQTFNGAVVDDYIRGSDVFIDTNNNYSRENSEYATTTDYEGKFSNLRYSNGNLISYGGFDLDTGILLDRFFLLNKLSSHRDFIVITPITTVAAFMANPENINSILGIDASININTTDPAANLTNGGIYNHLYEKGNQLGVMALSLQNAVNVYNSSIDNTKDYFESIAQVLEQEYNVTPDAVINIEGEAFINKVVDNITATKVSTIDSAITTNIKSAL
;
A
#
# COMPACT_ATOMS: atom_id res chain seq x y z
N PHE A 1 -81.88 -4.14 70.49
CA PHE A 1 -82.15 -4.42 69.07
C PHE A 1 -80.83 -4.57 68.36
N SER A 2 -80.67 -5.70 67.66
CA SER A 2 -79.85 -5.99 66.46
C SER A 2 -78.35 -5.61 66.49
N ALA A 3 -77.38 -6.53 66.51
CA ALA A 3 -77.04 -7.69 65.65
C ALA A 3 -76.19 -7.34 64.39
N CYS A 4 -74.99 -7.97 64.34
CA CYS A 4 -74.12 -8.41 63.22
C CYS A 4 -73.57 -7.33 62.24
N GLY A 5 -72.36 -7.41 61.67
CA GLY A 5 -71.27 -8.40 61.57
C GLY A 5 -69.99 -7.64 61.12
N GLY A 6 -68.76 -8.14 61.25
CA GLY A 6 -68.27 -9.43 60.74
C GLY A 6 -67.73 -9.24 59.32
N GLY A 7 -66.44 -8.91 59.17
CA GLY A 7 -65.81 -8.69 57.87
C GLY A 7 -64.31 -8.40 57.99
N GLY A 8 -63.55 -9.40 58.43
CA GLY A 8 -62.09 -9.37 58.36
C GLY A 8 -61.62 -9.50 56.92
N GLY A 9 -61.31 -8.37 56.28
CA GLY A 9 -60.54 -8.31 55.05
C GLY A 9 -59.08 -8.11 55.41
N GLY A 10 -58.37 -9.19 55.74
CA GLY A 10 -56.92 -9.20 55.74
C GLY A 10 -56.43 -9.16 54.30
N GLU A 11 -56.48 -7.98 53.68
CA GLU A 11 -55.69 -7.73 52.48
C GLU A 11 -54.23 -7.83 52.91
N SER A 12 -53.65 -9.01 52.65
CA SER A 12 -52.20 -9.13 52.55
C SER A 12 -51.82 -8.22 51.40
N ALA A 13 -51.50 -6.97 51.71
CA ALA A 13 -50.79 -6.09 50.81
C ALA A 13 -49.51 -6.84 50.45
N ASN A 14 -49.52 -7.50 49.29
CA ASN A 14 -48.35 -8.08 48.70
C ASN A 14 -47.51 -6.86 48.31
N VAL A 15 -46.68 -6.39 49.24
CA VAL A 15 -45.65 -5.41 48.96
C VAL A 15 -44.67 -6.12 48.04
N SER A 16 -44.91 -6.02 46.74
CA SER A 16 -43.93 -6.34 45.72
C SER A 16 -42.82 -5.30 45.87
N VAL A 17 -41.87 -5.59 46.75
CA VAL A 17 -40.58 -4.90 46.76
C VAL A 17 -39.97 -5.19 45.39
N SER A 18 -39.96 -4.22 44.48
CA SER A 18 -39.20 -4.36 43.24
C SER A 18 -37.72 -4.41 43.64
N GLN A 19 -37.18 -5.62 43.74
CA GLN A 19 -35.77 -5.83 44.04
C GLN A 19 -34.96 -5.30 42.84
N ALA A 20 -34.42 -4.09 42.99
CA ALA A 20 -33.53 -3.49 42.00
C ALA A 20 -32.17 -4.20 42.09
N TRP A 21 -31.92 -5.11 41.16
CA TRP A 21 -30.62 -5.75 41.02
C TRP A 21 -29.63 -4.80 40.34
N PRO A 22 -28.36 -4.77 40.76
CA PRO A 22 -27.37 -3.93 40.11
C PRO A 22 -27.14 -4.39 38.67
N ALA A 23 -27.09 -3.43 37.74
CA ALA A 23 -26.85 -3.72 36.33
C ALA A 23 -25.46 -4.34 36.12
N PRO A 24 -25.30 -5.27 35.17
CA PRO A 24 -23.99 -5.80 34.82
C PRO A 24 -23.06 -4.73 34.24
N THR A 25 -21.76 -4.87 34.46
CA THR A 25 -20.72 -4.13 33.74
C THR A 25 -19.85 -5.09 32.96
N VAL A 26 -19.35 -4.67 31.79
CA VAL A 26 -18.42 -5.45 30.97
C VAL A 26 -17.24 -4.58 30.58
N SER A 27 -16.03 -5.05 30.87
CA SER A 27 -14.78 -4.52 30.33
C SER A 27 -14.19 -5.57 29.40
N LEU A 28 -13.81 -5.14 28.20
CA LEU A 28 -13.24 -5.98 27.15
C LEU A 28 -12.07 -5.23 26.53
N SER A 29 -10.94 -5.92 26.34
CA SER A 29 -9.71 -5.34 25.79
C SER A 29 -8.95 -6.37 24.97
N SER A 30 -8.15 -5.89 24.03
CA SER A 30 -7.18 -6.70 23.27
C SER A 30 -5.75 -6.34 23.67
N SER A 31 -4.85 -7.31 23.56
CA SER A 31 -3.40 -7.11 23.77
C SER A 31 -2.73 -6.23 22.71
N SER A 32 -3.38 -6.02 21.56
CA SER A 32 -2.92 -5.13 20.48
C SER A 32 -4.10 -4.58 19.70
N ALA A 33 -3.95 -3.36 19.17
CA ALA A 33 -4.95 -2.73 18.29
C ALA A 33 -4.76 -3.14 16.82
N SER A 34 -3.55 -3.54 16.43
CA SER A 34 -3.23 -4.00 15.09
C SER A 34 -2.19 -5.12 15.10
N VAL A 35 -2.34 -6.14 14.26
CA VAL A 35 -1.39 -7.27 14.15
C VAL A 35 -1.18 -7.70 12.70
N THR A 36 -0.08 -8.40 12.40
CA THR A 36 0.08 -9.03 11.08
C THR A 36 -0.92 -10.17 10.91
N LEU A 37 -1.41 -10.39 9.69
CA LEU A 37 -2.34 -11.47 9.36
C LEU A 37 -1.80 -12.84 9.82
N ASN A 38 -2.70 -13.72 10.26
CA ASN A 38 -2.43 -15.07 10.77
C ASN A 38 -1.63 -15.11 12.09
N THR A 39 -1.67 -14.04 12.88
CA THR A 39 -1.14 -14.01 14.24
C THR A 39 -2.26 -14.05 15.28
N SER A 40 -1.92 -14.41 16.52
CA SER A 40 -2.87 -14.49 17.63
C SER A 40 -2.85 -13.20 18.44
N VAL A 41 -4.04 -12.76 18.86
CA VAL A 41 -4.23 -11.67 19.82
C VAL A 41 -4.90 -12.23 21.08
N THR A 42 -4.41 -11.82 22.25
CA THR A 42 -5.07 -12.11 23.51
C THR A 42 -6.22 -11.13 23.74
N ILE A 43 -7.43 -11.64 23.94
CA ILE A 43 -8.63 -10.89 24.34
C ILE A 43 -8.88 -11.14 25.82
N THR A 44 -8.98 -10.07 26.60
CA THR A 44 -9.19 -10.14 28.06
C THR A 44 -10.46 -9.40 28.44
N TRP A 45 -11.28 -10.02 29.29
CA TRP A 45 -12.53 -9.45 29.77
C TRP A 45 -12.74 -9.64 31.26
N SER A 46 -13.46 -8.69 31.86
CA SER A 46 -13.95 -8.78 33.23
C SER A 46 -15.36 -8.20 33.33
N THR A 47 -16.15 -8.74 34.26
CA THR A 47 -17.53 -8.29 34.47
C THR A 47 -17.88 -8.17 35.94
N THR A 48 -18.90 -7.38 36.24
CA THR A 48 -19.56 -7.38 37.55
C THR A 48 -21.05 -7.63 37.36
N ASN A 49 -21.70 -8.28 38.33
CA ASN A 49 -23.14 -8.59 38.34
C ASN A 49 -23.67 -9.37 37.12
N ALA A 50 -22.79 -10.02 36.33
CA ALA A 50 -23.15 -10.91 35.23
C ALA A 50 -23.06 -12.38 35.64
N THR A 51 -23.96 -13.20 35.11
CA THR A 51 -24.00 -14.66 35.33
C THR A 51 -23.69 -15.47 34.06
N SER A 52 -23.89 -14.88 32.88
CA SER A 52 -23.56 -15.50 31.60
C SER A 52 -23.02 -14.46 30.64
N CYS A 53 -22.06 -14.86 29.80
CA CYS A 53 -21.49 -14.02 28.76
C CYS A 53 -21.42 -14.79 27.44
N THR A 54 -21.73 -14.12 26.34
CA THR A 54 -21.69 -14.68 24.98
C THR A 54 -20.88 -13.77 24.08
N ALA A 55 -19.85 -14.34 23.47
CA ALA A 55 -19.00 -13.69 22.49
C ALA A 55 -19.60 -13.78 21.07
N THR A 56 -19.42 -12.72 20.28
CA THR A 56 -19.77 -12.65 18.86
C THR A 56 -18.74 -11.85 18.05
N GLY A 57 -18.67 -12.10 16.74
CA GLY A 57 -17.71 -11.48 15.82
C GLY A 57 -16.62 -12.47 15.39
N THR A 58 -15.35 -12.05 15.42
CA THR A 58 -14.17 -12.88 15.08
C THR A 58 -13.91 -14.00 16.10
N TRP A 59 -14.62 -13.98 17.21
CA TRP A 59 -14.67 -14.99 18.26
C TRP A 59 -16.14 -15.31 18.58
N SER A 60 -16.41 -16.46 19.19
CA SER A 60 -17.79 -16.87 19.45
C SER A 60 -17.93 -17.77 20.67
N GLY A 61 -19.19 -18.00 21.05
CA GLY A 61 -19.57 -18.97 22.06
C GLY A 61 -19.73 -18.39 23.47
N SER A 62 -20.09 -19.25 24.40
CA SER A 62 -20.24 -18.89 25.81
C SER A 62 -18.87 -18.67 26.46
N LYS A 63 -18.75 -17.60 27.24
CA LYS A 63 -17.54 -17.22 27.98
C LYS A 63 -17.83 -17.19 29.48
N SER A 64 -16.79 -17.40 30.28
CA SER A 64 -16.86 -17.15 31.73
C SER A 64 -17.14 -15.67 32.00
N ALA A 65 -17.62 -15.34 33.21
CA ALA A 65 -17.86 -13.95 33.61
C ALA A 65 -16.58 -13.09 33.61
N SER A 66 -15.40 -13.70 33.74
CA SER A 66 -14.10 -13.03 33.55
C SER A 66 -13.11 -14.05 33.02
N GLY A 67 -12.17 -13.61 32.19
CA GLY A 67 -11.24 -14.53 31.54
C GLY A 67 -10.36 -13.86 30.50
N SER A 68 -9.57 -14.70 29.84
CA SER A 68 -8.71 -14.31 28.73
C SER A 68 -8.66 -15.46 27.72
N GLU A 69 -8.55 -15.12 26.44
CA GLU A 69 -8.51 -16.09 25.34
C GLU A 69 -7.63 -15.58 24.21
N ASP A 70 -6.74 -16.44 23.71
CA ASP A 70 -5.96 -16.16 22.51
C ASP A 70 -6.79 -16.51 21.28
N VAL A 71 -6.96 -15.54 20.38
CA VAL A 71 -7.72 -15.70 19.14
C VAL A 71 -6.82 -15.43 17.95
N SER A 72 -6.71 -16.40 17.04
CA SER A 72 -5.98 -16.23 15.79
C SER A 72 -6.80 -15.43 14.79
N ILE A 73 -6.20 -14.38 14.22
CA ILE A 73 -6.85 -13.53 13.23
C ILE A 73 -6.40 -13.94 11.83
N SER A 74 -7.31 -14.51 11.04
CA SER A 74 -7.05 -15.01 9.68
C SER A 74 -7.69 -14.16 8.58
N VAL A 75 -8.32 -13.05 8.92
CA VAL A 75 -9.03 -12.16 7.97
C VAL A 75 -8.41 -10.77 8.03
N ALA A 76 -7.90 -10.29 6.89
CA ALA A 76 -7.35 -8.94 6.78
C ALA A 76 -8.42 -7.86 7.01
N GLY A 77 -8.01 -6.74 7.60
CA GLY A 77 -8.88 -5.63 7.98
C GLY A 77 -9.37 -5.73 9.43
N ASP A 78 -10.46 -5.02 9.71
CA ASP A 78 -11.02 -4.89 11.05
C ASP A 78 -11.70 -6.18 11.54
N ASN A 79 -11.20 -6.73 12.65
CA ASN A 79 -11.77 -7.88 13.33
C ASN A 79 -12.44 -7.44 14.62
N SER A 80 -13.77 -7.52 14.65
CA SER A 80 -14.57 -7.08 15.79
C SER A 80 -14.78 -8.21 16.79
N PHE A 81 -14.54 -7.90 18.06
CA PHE A 81 -14.77 -8.77 19.20
C PHE A 81 -15.82 -8.14 20.10
N SER A 82 -17.02 -8.72 20.14
CA SER A 82 -18.10 -8.28 21.02
C SER A 82 -18.39 -9.30 22.11
N LEU A 83 -18.67 -8.82 23.32
CA LEU A 83 -19.09 -9.63 24.46
C LEU A 83 -20.38 -9.05 25.05
N SER A 84 -21.44 -9.85 25.08
CA SER A 84 -22.71 -9.52 25.75
C SER A 84 -22.87 -10.36 27.00
N CYS A 85 -23.10 -9.73 28.13
CA CYS A 85 -23.23 -10.39 29.41
C CYS A 85 -24.56 -10.05 30.08
N THR A 86 -25.20 -11.07 30.67
CA THR A 86 -26.52 -10.97 31.30
C THR A 86 -26.44 -11.39 32.77
N GLY A 87 -27.16 -10.67 33.61
CA GLY A 87 -27.38 -10.99 35.02
C GLY A 87 -28.76 -10.54 35.49
N SER A 88 -29.04 -10.67 36.79
CA SER A 88 -30.36 -10.34 37.35
C SER A 88 -30.76 -8.86 37.18
N GLY A 89 -29.77 -7.97 37.03
CA GLY A 89 -29.98 -6.54 36.78
C GLY A 89 -30.10 -6.15 35.30
N GLY A 90 -30.16 -7.11 34.38
CA GLY A 90 -30.29 -6.87 32.93
C GLY A 90 -29.08 -7.38 32.14
N SER A 91 -28.75 -6.71 31.03
CA SER A 91 -27.63 -7.07 30.16
C SER A 91 -26.78 -5.86 29.83
N HIS A 92 -25.48 -6.08 29.62
CA HIS A 92 -24.54 -5.07 29.15
C HIS A 92 -23.57 -5.69 28.14
N SER A 93 -23.10 -4.89 27.18
CA SER A 93 -22.18 -5.35 26.14
C SER A 93 -20.95 -4.45 26.04
N ALA A 94 -19.83 -5.01 25.62
CA ALA A 94 -18.62 -4.27 25.25
C ALA A 94 -18.06 -4.84 23.94
N SER A 95 -17.35 -4.00 23.18
CA SER A 95 -16.64 -4.42 21.98
C SER A 95 -15.23 -3.83 21.92
N THR A 96 -14.33 -4.56 21.26
CA THR A 96 -13.01 -4.08 20.85
C THR A 96 -12.76 -4.52 19.41
N THR A 97 -11.96 -3.77 18.67
CA THR A 97 -11.59 -4.09 17.28
C THR A 97 -10.08 -4.24 17.21
N VAL A 98 -9.64 -5.27 16.50
CA VAL A 98 -8.23 -5.47 16.17
C VAL A 98 -8.10 -5.46 14.66
N GLU A 99 -7.30 -4.57 14.13
CA GLU A 99 -6.99 -4.56 12.71
C GLU A 99 -5.94 -5.64 12.40
N SER A 100 -6.14 -6.45 11.37
CA SER A 100 -5.05 -7.29 10.85
C SER A 100 -4.61 -6.85 9.46
N TYR A 101 -3.31 -6.85 9.23
CA TYR A 101 -2.74 -6.34 7.98
C TYR A 101 -1.73 -7.30 7.40
N GLN A 102 -1.57 -7.25 6.08
CA GLN A 102 -0.53 -7.98 5.37
C GLN A 102 0.71 -7.10 5.24
N THR A 103 1.87 -7.75 5.16
CA THR A 103 3.13 -7.10 4.81
C THR A 103 3.68 -7.73 3.55
N PHE A 104 4.62 -7.04 2.91
CA PHE A 104 5.35 -7.56 1.76
C PHE A 104 6.79 -7.04 1.77
N ASN A 105 7.62 -7.68 0.96
CA ASN A 105 9.01 -7.32 0.75
C ASN A 105 9.19 -6.86 -0.71
N GLY A 106 10.35 -6.32 -1.02
CA GLY A 106 10.63 -5.94 -2.39
C GLY A 106 12.02 -5.43 -2.61
N ALA A 107 12.26 -4.96 -3.83
CA ALA A 107 13.52 -4.37 -4.25
C ALA A 107 13.28 -3.16 -5.16
N VAL A 108 14.19 -2.20 -5.11
CA VAL A 108 14.26 -1.07 -6.03
C VAL A 108 15.44 -1.31 -6.95
N VAL A 109 15.18 -1.44 -8.25
CA VAL A 109 16.15 -1.92 -9.23
C VAL A 109 16.26 -0.97 -10.41
N ASP A 110 17.32 -0.19 -10.38
CA ASP A 110 18.00 0.53 -11.48
C ASP A 110 19.47 0.46 -11.06
N ASP A 111 20.12 -0.67 -11.34
CA ASP A 111 21.38 -1.09 -10.71
C ASP A 111 21.36 -1.10 -9.16
N TYR A 112 20.26 -1.64 -8.60
CA TYR A 112 19.89 -1.63 -7.18
C TYR A 112 20.05 -0.27 -6.48
N ILE A 113 18.96 0.28 -5.97
CA ILE A 113 19.00 1.58 -5.29
C ILE A 113 18.96 1.39 -3.77
N ARG A 114 20.06 1.69 -3.09
CA ARG A 114 20.16 1.63 -1.63
C ARG A 114 19.78 2.94 -0.96
N GLY A 115 19.22 2.86 0.25
CA GLY A 115 18.83 4.01 1.05
C GLY A 115 17.78 4.91 0.40
N SER A 116 16.98 4.41 -0.54
CA SER A 116 15.84 5.16 -1.07
C SER A 116 14.66 5.10 -0.09
N ASP A 117 13.88 6.17 -0.05
CA ASP A 117 12.62 6.19 0.67
C ASP A 117 11.57 5.44 -0.15
N VAL A 118 10.96 4.41 0.44
CA VAL A 118 9.91 3.61 -0.20
C VAL A 118 8.60 3.80 0.55
N PHE A 119 7.55 4.26 -0.12
CA PHE A 119 6.25 4.53 0.52
C PHE A 119 5.08 4.20 -0.39
N ILE A 120 3.91 3.95 0.21
CA ILE A 120 2.66 3.72 -0.51
C ILE A 120 1.85 5.02 -0.51
N ASP A 121 1.84 5.70 -1.65
CA ASP A 121 0.95 6.83 -1.88
C ASP A 121 -0.48 6.34 -2.10
N THR A 122 -1.37 6.72 -1.19
CA THR A 122 -2.78 6.28 -1.19
C THR A 122 -3.74 7.35 -1.73
N ASN A 123 -3.28 8.59 -1.86
CA ASN A 123 -4.11 9.73 -2.25
C ASN A 123 -3.79 10.26 -3.66
N ASN A 124 -2.80 9.68 -4.35
CA ASN A 124 -2.34 10.01 -5.70
C ASN A 124 -1.73 11.42 -5.81
N ASN A 125 -1.15 11.94 -4.73
CA ASN A 125 -0.40 13.20 -4.77
C ASN A 125 1.10 13.00 -5.05
N TYR A 126 1.56 11.75 -5.17
CA TYR A 126 2.95 11.35 -5.43
C TYR A 126 3.97 11.92 -4.45
N SER A 127 3.54 12.26 -3.23
CA SER A 127 4.34 12.93 -2.21
C SER A 127 4.23 12.19 -0.90
N ARG A 128 5.35 11.99 -0.21
CA ARG A 128 5.38 11.25 1.05
C ARG A 128 4.68 12.02 2.19
N GLU A 129 3.71 11.38 2.82
CA GLU A 129 3.00 11.89 4.01
C GLU A 129 3.24 11.01 5.25
N ASN A 130 3.07 11.59 6.45
CA ASN A 130 3.26 10.84 7.70
C ASN A 130 2.20 9.76 7.95
N SER A 131 1.04 9.86 7.29
CA SER A 131 -0.03 8.86 7.36
C SER A 131 0.21 7.64 6.49
N GLU A 132 1.22 7.67 5.62
CA GLU A 132 1.49 6.62 4.66
C GLU A 132 2.48 5.59 5.20
N TYR A 133 2.26 4.34 4.83
CA TYR A 133 3.21 3.28 5.17
C TYR A 133 4.48 3.47 4.34
N ALA A 134 5.60 3.52 5.04
CA ALA A 134 6.90 3.75 4.44
C ALA A 134 7.98 2.88 5.09
N THR A 135 9.06 2.70 4.34
CA THR A 135 10.29 2.02 4.73
C THR A 135 11.44 2.61 3.91
N THR A 136 12.64 2.06 4.04
CA THR A 136 13.80 2.43 3.23
C THR A 136 14.45 1.18 2.66
N THR A 137 15.11 1.29 1.51
CA THR A 137 15.94 0.19 1.03
C THR A 137 17.22 0.02 1.87
N ASP A 138 17.63 -1.23 2.04
CA ASP A 138 18.87 -1.63 2.70
C ASP A 138 20.10 -1.47 1.78
N TYR A 139 21.25 -1.99 2.21
CA TYR A 139 22.49 -1.91 1.46
C TYR A 139 22.52 -2.78 0.19
N GLU A 140 21.50 -3.63 -0.03
CA GLU A 140 21.32 -4.45 -1.24
C GLU A 140 20.17 -3.93 -2.12
N GLY A 141 19.64 -2.74 -1.83
CA GLY A 141 18.51 -2.17 -2.58
C GLY A 141 17.16 -2.83 -2.29
N LYS A 142 17.04 -3.58 -1.19
CA LYS A 142 15.84 -4.33 -0.82
C LYS A 142 15.11 -3.67 0.35
N PHE A 143 13.80 -3.86 0.44
CA PHE A 143 13.02 -3.45 1.60
C PHE A 143 12.18 -4.62 2.12
N SER A 144 11.84 -4.59 3.41
CA SER A 144 11.10 -5.67 4.06
C SER A 144 9.99 -5.18 4.98
N ASN A 145 9.01 -6.05 5.21
CA ASN A 145 7.91 -5.87 6.16
C ASN A 145 7.11 -4.57 5.95
N LEU A 146 7.02 -4.08 4.72
CA LEU A 146 6.19 -2.92 4.42
C LEU A 146 4.72 -3.33 4.52
N ARG A 147 3.95 -2.59 5.33
CA ARG A 147 2.52 -2.84 5.48
C ARG A 147 1.79 -2.51 4.18
N TYR A 148 1.01 -3.48 3.69
CA TYR A 148 0.31 -3.37 2.43
C TYR A 148 -0.90 -2.45 2.52
N SER A 149 -1.07 -1.65 1.47
CA SER A 149 -2.29 -0.90 1.14
C SER A 149 -2.38 -0.79 -0.38
N ASN A 150 -3.59 -0.58 -0.90
CA ASN A 150 -3.77 -0.22 -2.31
C ASN A 150 -3.24 1.19 -2.54
N GLY A 151 -2.56 1.41 -3.67
CA GLY A 151 -2.00 2.70 -4.02
C GLY A 151 -0.78 2.61 -4.95
N ASN A 152 0.05 3.64 -4.90
CA ASN A 152 1.26 3.81 -5.68
C ASN A 152 2.47 3.51 -4.78
N LEU A 153 3.17 2.41 -5.03
CA LEU A 153 4.43 2.12 -4.36
C LEU A 153 5.56 2.92 -5.02
N ILE A 154 6.02 3.95 -4.33
CA ILE A 154 7.00 4.90 -4.83
C ILE A 154 8.34 4.64 -4.15
N SER A 155 9.42 4.65 -4.94
CA SER A 155 10.79 4.84 -4.46
C SER A 155 11.24 6.25 -4.78
N TYR A 156 11.86 6.92 -3.82
CA TYR A 156 12.34 8.28 -3.96
C TYR A 156 13.77 8.44 -3.45
N GLY A 157 14.64 9.01 -4.28
CA GLY A 157 16.04 9.27 -3.93
C GLY A 157 16.87 7.99 -3.84
N GLY A 158 17.93 8.05 -3.02
CA GLY A 158 18.82 6.92 -2.74
C GLY A 158 20.17 7.03 -3.44
N PHE A 159 20.92 5.94 -3.41
CA PHE A 159 22.22 5.81 -4.06
C PHE A 159 22.23 4.60 -4.95
N ASP A 160 22.80 4.79 -6.13
CA ASP A 160 23.17 3.67 -6.99
C ASP A 160 24.17 2.76 -6.25
N LEU A 161 23.89 1.46 -6.21
CA LEU A 161 24.66 0.53 -5.39
C LEU A 161 26.11 0.43 -5.87
N ASP A 162 26.30 0.30 -7.18
CA ASP A 162 27.59 -0.01 -7.81
C ASP A 162 28.51 1.21 -7.90
N THR A 163 27.98 2.35 -8.36
CA THR A 163 28.73 3.59 -8.54
C THR A 163 28.78 4.44 -7.27
N GLY A 164 27.82 4.27 -6.36
CA GLY A 164 27.67 5.11 -5.17
C GLY A 164 27.22 6.54 -5.46
N ILE A 165 26.79 6.83 -6.69
CA ILE A 165 26.27 8.13 -7.08
C ILE A 165 24.95 8.38 -6.34
N LEU A 166 24.80 9.58 -5.80
CA LEU A 166 23.54 10.04 -5.22
C LEU A 166 22.51 10.23 -6.34
N LEU A 167 21.41 9.49 -6.28
CA LEU A 167 20.27 9.62 -7.17
C LEU A 167 19.28 10.62 -6.57
N ASP A 168 19.69 11.90 -6.52
CA ASP A 168 18.88 12.96 -5.92
C ASP A 168 17.54 13.13 -6.64
N ARG A 169 16.44 13.04 -5.89
CA ARG A 169 15.06 13.16 -6.41
C ARG A 169 14.75 12.19 -7.55
N PHE A 170 15.39 11.02 -7.55
CA PHE A 170 15.06 9.95 -8.48
C PHE A 170 13.79 9.24 -8.03
N PHE A 171 12.74 9.38 -8.82
CA PHE A 171 11.41 8.83 -8.60
C PHE A 171 11.21 7.58 -9.45
N LEU A 172 10.82 6.48 -8.81
CA LEU A 172 10.33 5.27 -9.45
C LEU A 172 8.99 4.84 -8.83
N LEU A 173 8.19 4.11 -9.58
CA LEU A 173 6.82 3.75 -9.23
C LEU A 173 6.49 2.30 -9.63
N ASN A 174 5.69 1.63 -8.80
CA ASN A 174 4.92 0.45 -9.18
C ASN A 174 3.50 0.55 -8.56
N LYS A 175 2.47 0.06 -9.26
CA LYS A 175 1.08 0.08 -8.78
C LYS A 175 0.76 -1.11 -7.88
N LEU A 176 0.14 -0.85 -6.73
CA LEU A 176 -0.37 -1.85 -5.79
C LEU A 176 -1.88 -1.98 -5.93
N SER A 177 -2.32 -2.91 -6.79
CA SER A 177 -3.75 -3.25 -6.96
C SER A 177 -4.19 -4.49 -6.20
N SER A 178 -3.23 -5.33 -5.79
CA SER A 178 -3.45 -6.56 -5.03
C SER A 178 -2.20 -6.90 -4.22
N HIS A 179 -2.39 -7.61 -3.11
CA HIS A 179 -1.28 -8.06 -2.27
C HIS A 179 -0.44 -9.10 -3.01
N ARG A 180 0.88 -8.98 -2.88
CA ARG A 180 1.88 -9.98 -3.27
C ARG A 180 2.98 -9.97 -2.21
N ASP A 181 3.65 -11.11 -2.00
CA ASP A 181 4.72 -11.21 -1.00
C ASP A 181 6.01 -10.48 -1.42
N PHE A 182 6.22 -10.31 -2.72
CA PHE A 182 7.39 -9.66 -3.30
C PHE A 182 7.01 -8.75 -4.47
N ILE A 183 7.49 -7.51 -4.45
CA ILE A 183 7.22 -6.49 -5.47
C ILE A 183 8.53 -5.78 -5.83
N VAL A 184 8.72 -5.47 -7.12
CA VAL A 184 9.91 -4.78 -7.61
C VAL A 184 9.52 -3.41 -8.13
N ILE A 185 10.32 -2.39 -7.84
CA ILE A 185 10.18 -1.04 -8.38
C ILE A 185 11.33 -0.82 -9.37
N THR A 186 11.03 -0.61 -10.64
CA THR A 186 12.02 -0.38 -11.72
C THR A 186 11.62 0.78 -12.61
N PRO A 187 12.53 1.28 -13.47
CA PRO A 187 12.15 2.18 -14.56
C PRO A 187 11.00 1.64 -15.44
N ILE A 188 10.96 0.32 -15.69
CA ILE A 188 9.89 -0.30 -16.49
C ILE A 188 8.54 -0.27 -15.76
N THR A 189 8.49 -0.61 -14.48
CA THR A 189 7.24 -0.53 -13.71
C THR A 189 6.75 0.91 -13.61
N THR A 190 7.69 1.87 -13.60
CA THR A 190 7.39 3.30 -13.55
C THR A 190 6.72 3.77 -14.84
N VAL A 191 7.30 3.42 -16.00
CA VAL A 191 6.68 3.68 -17.31
C VAL A 191 5.31 3.02 -17.40
N ALA A 192 5.22 1.73 -17.07
CA ALA A 192 3.95 1.00 -17.10
C ALA A 192 2.89 1.66 -16.20
N ALA A 193 3.27 2.18 -15.03
CA ALA A 193 2.36 2.85 -14.13
C ALA A 193 1.75 4.14 -14.72
N PHE A 194 2.43 4.83 -15.64
CA PHE A 194 1.90 6.01 -16.33
C PHE A 194 1.18 5.73 -17.64
N MET A 195 1.25 4.50 -18.15
CA MET A 195 0.51 4.09 -19.35
C MET A 195 -1.00 3.96 -19.07
N ALA A 196 -1.81 4.29 -20.07
CA ALA A 196 -3.23 3.95 -20.09
C ALA A 196 -3.48 2.45 -20.21
N ASN A 197 -2.63 1.74 -20.97
CA ASN A 197 -2.71 0.29 -21.23
C ASN A 197 -1.41 -0.41 -20.78
N PRO A 198 -1.16 -0.53 -19.46
CA PRO A 198 0.08 -1.08 -18.91
C PRO A 198 0.38 -2.52 -19.34
N GLU A 199 -0.62 -3.31 -19.71
CA GLU A 199 -0.46 -4.68 -20.20
C GLU A 199 0.35 -4.77 -21.50
N ASN A 200 0.43 -3.69 -22.27
CA ASN A 200 1.19 -3.64 -23.51
C ASN A 200 2.69 -3.41 -23.31
N ILE A 201 3.15 -3.09 -22.10
CA ILE A 201 4.55 -2.72 -21.83
C ILE A 201 5.54 -3.79 -22.31
N ASN A 202 5.22 -5.06 -22.13
CA ASN A 202 6.09 -6.15 -22.57
C ASN A 202 6.21 -6.17 -24.10
N SER A 203 5.09 -6.09 -24.82
CA SER A 203 5.07 -6.05 -26.29
C SER A 203 5.78 -4.82 -26.83
N ILE A 204 5.55 -3.65 -26.24
CA ILE A 204 6.16 -2.37 -26.64
C ILE A 204 7.69 -2.45 -26.55
N LEU A 205 8.20 -2.99 -25.45
CA LEU A 205 9.65 -3.06 -25.20
C LEU A 205 10.30 -4.34 -25.72
N GLY A 206 9.52 -5.27 -26.29
CA GLY A 206 10.01 -6.58 -26.71
C GLY A 206 10.44 -7.49 -25.54
N ILE A 207 9.91 -7.27 -24.34
CA ILE A 207 10.13 -8.12 -23.17
C ILE A 207 9.29 -9.39 -23.35
N ASP A 208 9.88 -10.54 -22.98
CA ASP A 208 9.22 -11.83 -23.08
C ASP A 208 7.90 -11.85 -22.28
N ALA A 209 6.82 -12.34 -22.91
CA ALA A 209 5.48 -12.33 -22.32
C ALA A 209 5.34 -13.16 -21.03
N SER A 210 6.28 -14.08 -20.75
CA SER A 210 6.30 -14.84 -19.50
C SER A 210 6.77 -14.02 -18.28
N ILE A 211 7.41 -12.86 -18.51
CA ILE A 211 7.94 -12.01 -17.45
C ILE A 211 6.83 -11.13 -16.86
N ASN A 212 6.64 -11.24 -15.54
CA ASN A 212 5.85 -10.27 -14.79
C ASN A 212 6.76 -9.15 -14.25
N ILE A 213 6.73 -7.99 -14.90
CA ILE A 213 7.56 -6.83 -14.54
C ILE A 213 7.36 -6.34 -13.09
N ASN A 214 6.23 -6.68 -12.46
CA ASN A 214 5.92 -6.22 -11.10
C ASN A 214 6.61 -7.04 -10.01
N THR A 215 7.09 -8.24 -10.34
CA THR A 215 7.60 -9.21 -9.36
C THR A 215 8.94 -9.81 -9.74
N THR A 216 9.30 -9.78 -11.02
CA THR A 216 10.60 -10.27 -11.49
C THR A 216 11.68 -9.25 -11.20
N ASP A 217 12.63 -9.60 -10.34
CA ASP A 217 13.84 -8.80 -10.10
C ASP A 217 14.82 -9.00 -11.28
N PRO A 218 15.04 -7.97 -12.13
CA PRO A 218 15.92 -8.12 -13.28
C PRO A 218 17.39 -8.35 -12.89
N ALA A 219 17.88 -7.65 -11.86
CA ALA A 219 19.27 -7.73 -11.42
C ALA A 219 19.60 -9.10 -10.83
N ALA A 220 18.70 -9.66 -10.00
CA ALA A 220 18.86 -11.00 -9.46
C ALA A 220 18.85 -12.11 -10.53
N ASN A 221 18.27 -11.84 -11.71
CA ASN A 221 18.13 -12.82 -12.80
C ASN A 221 19.16 -12.65 -13.93
N LEU A 222 20.11 -11.72 -13.83
CA LEU A 222 21.14 -11.49 -14.86
C LEU A 222 21.95 -12.76 -15.21
N THR A 223 22.28 -13.57 -14.21
CA THR A 223 23.03 -14.81 -14.42
C THR A 223 22.22 -15.91 -15.12
N ASN A 224 20.88 -15.78 -15.11
CA ASN A 224 19.99 -16.71 -15.81
C ASN A 224 19.93 -16.41 -17.32
N GLY A 225 20.42 -15.24 -17.73
CA GLY A 225 20.62 -14.84 -19.12
C GLY A 225 19.32 -14.75 -19.94
N GLY A 226 19.49 -14.60 -21.26
CA GLY A 226 18.39 -14.61 -22.21
C GLY A 226 17.40 -13.46 -21.99
N ILE A 227 16.14 -13.81 -21.75
CA ILE A 227 15.02 -12.86 -21.64
C ILE A 227 15.16 -11.84 -20.50
N TYR A 228 15.89 -12.18 -19.43
CA TYR A 228 16.10 -11.29 -18.29
C TYR A 228 17.14 -10.20 -18.55
N ASN A 229 18.11 -10.46 -19.43
CA ASN A 229 19.08 -9.44 -19.84
C ASN A 229 18.37 -8.32 -20.60
N HIS A 230 17.39 -8.68 -21.44
CA HIS A 230 16.59 -7.69 -22.16
C HIS A 230 15.70 -6.87 -21.23
N LEU A 231 15.08 -7.50 -20.21
CA LEU A 231 14.35 -6.79 -19.16
C LEU A 231 15.24 -5.77 -18.44
N TYR A 232 16.43 -6.20 -18.03
CA TYR A 232 17.40 -5.34 -17.33
C TYR A 232 17.89 -4.20 -18.22
N GLU A 233 18.27 -4.48 -19.46
CA GLU A 233 18.75 -3.49 -20.43
C GLU A 233 17.69 -2.41 -20.68
N LYS A 234 16.43 -2.80 -20.95
CA LYS A 234 15.34 -1.84 -21.17
C LYS A 234 15.05 -1.03 -19.92
N GLY A 235 15.21 -1.60 -18.73
CA GLY A 235 15.15 -0.88 -17.45
C GLY A 235 16.16 0.25 -17.39
N ASN A 236 17.44 -0.08 -17.55
CA ASN A 236 18.53 0.90 -17.44
C ASN A 236 18.43 1.98 -18.54
N GLN A 237 18.03 1.61 -19.76
CA GLN A 237 17.81 2.59 -20.84
C GLN A 237 16.73 3.63 -20.48
N LEU A 238 15.62 3.18 -19.92
CA LEU A 238 14.53 4.07 -19.48
C LEU A 238 14.97 4.94 -18.28
N GLY A 239 15.70 4.35 -17.32
CA GLY A 239 16.25 5.06 -16.16
C GLY A 239 17.20 6.17 -16.57
N VAL A 240 18.19 5.85 -17.40
CA VAL A 240 19.17 6.80 -17.95
C VAL A 240 18.49 7.89 -18.75
N MET A 241 17.52 7.56 -19.60
CA MET A 241 16.78 8.57 -20.39
C MET A 241 16.04 9.55 -19.48
N ALA A 242 15.28 9.05 -18.50
CA ALA A 242 14.52 9.89 -17.58
C ALA A 242 15.43 10.79 -16.73
N LEU A 243 16.51 10.24 -16.18
CA LEU A 243 17.48 10.97 -15.36
C LEU A 243 18.24 12.02 -16.19
N SER A 244 18.63 11.70 -17.41
CA SER A 244 19.34 12.62 -18.30
C SER A 244 18.44 13.80 -18.71
N LEU A 245 17.17 13.53 -19.05
CA LEU A 245 16.19 14.57 -19.36
C LEU A 245 15.91 15.46 -18.14
N GLN A 246 15.74 14.86 -16.96
CA GLN A 246 15.55 15.59 -15.70
C GLN A 246 16.71 16.56 -15.45
N ASN A 247 17.94 16.07 -15.54
CA ASN A 247 19.12 16.90 -15.31
C ASN A 247 19.21 18.04 -16.33
N ALA A 248 18.99 17.75 -17.61
CA ALA A 248 19.03 18.76 -18.66
C ALA A 248 17.96 19.86 -18.44
N VAL A 249 16.71 19.47 -18.24
CA VAL A 249 15.60 20.42 -18.05
C VAL A 249 15.73 21.19 -16.75
N ASN A 250 16.13 20.56 -15.64
CA ASN A 250 16.35 21.25 -14.36
C ASN A 250 17.43 22.33 -14.46
N VAL A 251 18.50 22.08 -15.23
CA VAL A 251 19.55 23.08 -15.47
C VAL A 251 18.99 24.28 -16.24
N TYR A 252 18.25 24.06 -17.33
CA TYR A 252 17.73 25.16 -18.15
C TYR A 252 16.60 25.94 -17.47
N ASN A 253 15.75 25.27 -16.68
CA ASN A 253 14.61 25.88 -16.01
C ASN A 253 14.90 26.33 -14.57
N SER A 254 16.09 26.05 -14.03
CA SER A 254 16.40 26.23 -12.60
C SER A 254 15.36 25.57 -11.69
N SER A 255 14.80 24.44 -12.14
CA SER A 255 13.78 23.69 -11.42
C SER A 255 14.39 22.61 -10.55
N ILE A 256 13.59 22.12 -9.60
CA ILE A 256 13.94 21.02 -8.71
C ILE A 256 13.06 19.79 -8.94
N ASP A 257 12.69 19.53 -10.19
CA ASP A 257 11.79 18.44 -10.55
C ASP A 257 12.43 17.07 -10.26
N ASN A 258 11.59 16.10 -9.89
CA ASN A 258 11.94 14.68 -9.82
C ASN A 258 11.78 14.00 -11.21
N THR A 259 12.12 12.73 -11.36
CA THR A 259 11.99 12.00 -12.64
C THR A 259 10.56 11.61 -13.04
N LYS A 260 9.53 11.89 -12.21
CA LYS A 260 8.13 11.47 -12.45
C LYS A 260 7.62 11.91 -13.83
N ASP A 261 7.65 13.21 -14.10
CA ASP A 261 7.07 13.77 -15.33
C ASP A 261 7.84 13.32 -16.58
N TYR A 262 9.11 12.96 -16.42
CA TYR A 262 9.96 12.45 -17.49
C TYR A 262 9.60 11.01 -17.84
N PHE A 263 9.36 10.15 -16.84
CA PHE A 263 8.81 8.82 -17.05
C PHE A 263 7.39 8.86 -17.64
N GLU A 264 6.55 9.79 -17.18
CA GLU A 264 5.21 10.00 -17.73
C GLU A 264 5.27 10.42 -19.21
N SER A 265 6.20 11.31 -19.58
CA SER A 265 6.43 11.68 -20.98
C SER A 265 6.87 10.48 -21.84
N ILE A 266 7.78 9.65 -21.32
CA ILE A 266 8.23 8.43 -22.01
C ILE A 266 7.05 7.46 -22.22
N ALA A 267 6.23 7.24 -21.18
CA ALA A 267 5.04 6.39 -21.28
C ALA A 267 4.05 6.89 -22.35
N GLN A 268 3.78 8.19 -22.37
CA GLN A 268 2.88 8.79 -23.37
C GLN A 268 3.40 8.59 -24.80
N VAL A 269 4.69 8.80 -25.05
CA VAL A 269 5.28 8.60 -26.38
C VAL A 269 5.28 7.12 -26.79
N LEU A 270 5.58 6.21 -25.86
CA LEU A 270 5.50 4.78 -26.13
C LEU A 270 4.10 4.35 -26.57
N GLU A 271 3.06 4.80 -25.86
CA GLU A 271 1.67 4.48 -26.24
C GLU A 271 1.27 5.11 -27.58
N GLN A 272 1.71 6.34 -27.85
CA GLN A 272 1.46 6.99 -29.13
C GLN A 272 2.10 6.22 -30.29
N GLU A 273 3.37 5.83 -30.18
CA GLU A 273 4.06 5.05 -31.21
C GLU A 273 3.41 3.67 -31.39
N TYR A 274 3.10 2.98 -30.30
CA TYR A 274 2.50 1.65 -30.35
C TYR A 274 1.09 1.67 -30.96
N ASN A 275 0.32 2.74 -30.77
CA ASN A 275 -0.98 2.90 -31.42
C ASN A 275 -0.88 3.12 -32.93
N VAL A 276 0.25 3.66 -33.42
CA VAL A 276 0.51 3.84 -34.86
C VAL A 276 1.02 2.54 -35.49
N THR A 277 1.85 1.79 -34.76
CA THR A 277 2.38 0.49 -35.18
C THR A 277 2.11 -0.59 -34.12
N PRO A 278 0.85 -1.09 -34.03
CA PRO A 278 0.53 -2.15 -33.09
C PRO A 278 1.40 -3.38 -33.32
N ASP A 279 1.76 -4.05 -32.23
CA ASP A 279 2.59 -5.26 -32.20
C ASP A 279 4.05 -5.07 -32.68
N ALA A 280 4.47 -3.85 -33.02
CA ALA A 280 5.86 -3.53 -33.29
C ALA A 280 6.60 -3.18 -31.98
N VAL A 281 7.79 -3.76 -31.81
CA VAL A 281 8.71 -3.34 -30.75
C VAL A 281 9.18 -1.92 -31.05
N ILE A 282 9.03 -1.03 -30.08
CA ILE A 282 9.41 0.38 -30.21
C ILE A 282 10.91 0.51 -29.92
N ASN A 283 11.65 1.08 -30.87
CA ASN A 283 13.07 1.36 -30.70
C ASN A 283 13.27 2.63 -29.85
N ILE A 284 13.39 2.45 -28.53
CA ILE A 284 13.59 3.56 -27.58
C ILE A 284 14.96 4.23 -27.68
N GLU A 285 15.92 3.61 -28.36
CA GLU A 285 17.25 4.15 -28.61
C GLU A 285 17.29 4.98 -29.91
N GLY A 286 16.22 4.92 -30.71
CA GLY A 286 16.16 5.63 -31.99
C GLY A 286 16.01 7.13 -31.80
N GLU A 287 16.76 7.91 -32.58
CA GLU A 287 16.70 9.38 -32.60
C GLU A 287 15.26 9.90 -32.76
N ALA A 288 14.44 9.23 -33.60
CA ALA A 288 13.04 9.59 -33.80
C ALA A 288 12.19 9.47 -32.52
N PHE A 289 12.43 8.44 -31.70
CA PHE A 289 11.73 8.26 -30.44
C PHE A 289 12.20 9.27 -29.40
N ILE A 290 13.53 9.39 -29.22
CA ILE A 290 14.14 10.35 -28.28
C ILE A 290 13.66 11.77 -28.57
N ASN A 291 13.64 12.17 -29.84
CA ASN A 291 13.14 13.49 -30.24
C ASN A 291 11.69 13.73 -29.85
N LYS A 292 10.81 12.72 -29.99
CA LYS A 292 9.40 12.81 -29.57
C LYS A 292 9.27 12.94 -28.05
N VAL A 293 10.06 12.20 -27.28
CA VAL A 293 10.10 12.33 -25.81
C VAL A 293 10.55 13.71 -25.38
N VAL A 294 11.62 14.24 -25.99
CA VAL A 294 12.12 15.60 -25.73
C VAL A 294 11.07 16.64 -26.08
N ASP A 295 10.42 16.53 -27.25
CA ASP A 295 9.36 17.45 -27.65
C ASP A 295 8.18 17.42 -26.67
N ASN A 296 7.76 16.21 -26.24
CA ASN A 296 6.66 16.05 -25.31
C ASN A 296 6.94 16.64 -23.92
N ILE A 297 8.14 16.38 -23.36
CA ILE A 297 8.49 16.92 -22.04
C ILE A 297 8.72 18.43 -22.08
N THR A 298 9.36 18.96 -23.13
CA THR A 298 9.61 20.41 -23.26
C THR A 298 8.33 21.19 -23.53
N ALA A 299 7.34 20.60 -24.22
CA ALA A 299 6.01 21.18 -24.35
C ALA A 299 5.26 21.24 -23.01
N THR A 300 5.50 20.28 -22.12
CA THR A 300 4.85 20.20 -20.80
C THR A 300 5.56 21.10 -19.76
N LYS A 301 6.88 21.26 -19.87
CA LYS A 301 7.73 22.04 -18.97
C LYS A 301 7.95 23.47 -19.49
N VAL A 302 7.07 24.38 -19.06
CA VAL A 302 7.03 25.87 -19.12
C VAL A 302 8.14 26.67 -19.87
N SER A 303 7.66 27.78 -20.47
CA SER A 303 8.18 28.87 -21.32
C SER A 303 9.67 29.24 -21.47
N THR A 304 10.61 28.80 -20.64
CA THR A 304 12.05 29.14 -20.80
C THR A 304 12.78 28.21 -21.76
N ILE A 305 12.23 27.03 -22.03
CA ILE A 305 12.75 26.12 -23.04
C ILE A 305 12.27 26.58 -24.42
N ASP A 306 13.14 27.28 -25.14
CA ASP A 306 12.91 27.63 -26.54
C ASP A 306 13.38 26.52 -27.49
N SER A 307 13.15 26.71 -28.79
CA SER A 307 13.51 25.74 -29.82
C SER A 307 15.03 25.49 -29.94
N ALA A 308 15.87 26.45 -29.53
CA ALA A 308 17.32 26.27 -29.54
C ALA A 308 17.74 25.35 -28.38
N ILE A 309 17.18 25.56 -27.18
CA ILE A 309 17.41 24.68 -26.03
C ILE A 309 16.91 23.27 -26.32
N THR A 310 15.70 23.11 -26.89
CA THR A 310 15.18 21.80 -27.30
C THR A 310 16.13 21.09 -28.26
N THR A 311 16.66 21.80 -29.26
CA THR A 311 17.66 21.25 -30.20
C THR A 311 18.94 20.81 -29.49
N ASN A 312 19.41 21.60 -28.52
CA ASN A 312 20.61 21.26 -27.75
C ASN A 312 20.40 20.00 -26.89
N ILE A 313 19.24 19.85 -26.26
CA ILE A 313 18.89 18.66 -25.49
C ILE A 313 18.85 17.42 -26.41
N LYS A 314 18.17 17.53 -27.56
CA LYS A 314 18.13 16.46 -28.57
C LYS A 314 19.50 16.03 -29.07
N SER A 315 20.44 16.98 -29.19
CA SER A 315 21.79 16.69 -29.68
C SER A 315 22.69 16.05 -28.62
N ALA A 316 22.32 16.15 -27.34
CA ALA A 316 23.11 15.66 -26.21
C ALA A 316 22.68 14.27 -25.73
N LEU A 317 21.46 13.85 -26.09
CA LEU A 317 20.88 12.53 -25.82
C LEU A 317 21.11 11.58 -27.00
#